data_AF-A0A0U1DCP1-F1
#
_entry.id   AF-A0A0U1DCP1-F1
#
_cell.length_a   1.000
_cell.length_b   1.000
_cell.length_c   1.000
_cell.angle_alpha   90.00
_cell.angle_beta   90.00
_cell.angle_gamma   90.00
#
_symmetry.space_group_name_H-M   'P 1'
#
loop_
_entity.id
_entity.type
_entity.pdbx_description
1 polymer ?
#
loop_
_entity_poly.entity_id
_entity_poly.type
_entity_poly.pdbx_seq_one_letter_code
_entity_poly.pdbx_strand_id
1 'polypeptide(L)'
;MAEQRQLHLAGFFSAGNVTHAHGAWRHVGATNGFLTGEFYKQIARTLERGKFDLLFLPDGLAIEDSYGENLETGVGLGGQGAVALERPA
;
A
#
# COMPACT_ATOMS: atom_id res chain seq x y z
N MET A 1 -5.30 18.58 -37.16
CA MET A 1 -5.40 17.17 -36.75
C MET A 1 -6.08 17.15 -35.39
N ALA A 2 -7.10 16.31 -35.18
CA ALA A 2 -7.70 16.17 -33.86
C ALA A 2 -6.68 15.48 -32.93
N GLU A 3 -6.46 16.04 -31.76
CA GLU A 3 -5.55 15.49 -30.76
C GLU A 3 -6.05 14.10 -30.32
N GLN A 4 -5.15 13.11 -30.31
CA GLN A 4 -5.50 11.75 -29.88
C GLN A 4 -5.66 11.75 -28.36
N ARG A 5 -6.90 11.66 -27.86
CA ARG A 5 -7.18 11.67 -26.42
C ARG A 5 -6.71 10.37 -25.79
N GLN A 6 -5.73 10.45 -24.90
CA GLN A 6 -5.26 9.34 -24.07
C GLN A 6 -5.65 9.56 -22.61
N LEU A 7 -5.90 8.46 -21.91
CA LEU A 7 -6.14 8.45 -20.47
C LEU A 7 -4.81 8.42 -19.71
N HIS A 8 -4.75 9.12 -18.59
CA HIS A 8 -3.62 9.03 -17.67
C HIS A 8 -3.85 7.91 -16.65
N LEU A 9 -2.80 7.16 -16.32
CA LEU A 9 -2.81 6.06 -15.38
C LEU A 9 -1.91 6.37 -14.17
N ALA A 10 -2.44 6.17 -12.96
CA ALA A 10 -1.71 6.36 -11.73
C ALA A 10 -1.74 5.09 -10.86
N GLY A 11 -0.58 4.71 -10.31
CA GLY A 11 -0.48 3.70 -9.26
C GLY A 11 -0.73 4.34 -7.89
N PHE A 12 -1.44 3.64 -7.02
CA PHE A 12 -1.73 4.10 -5.66
C PHE A 12 -1.58 2.96 -4.66
N PHE A 13 -0.70 3.13 -3.68
CA PHE A 13 -0.56 2.22 -2.55
C PHE A 13 0.10 2.92 -1.36
N SER A 14 -0.31 2.54 -0.16
CA SER A 14 0.36 2.95 1.08
C SER A 14 1.76 2.34 1.16
N ALA A 15 2.72 3.10 1.67
CA ALA A 15 4.03 2.61 2.05
C ALA A 15 3.96 1.77 3.35
N GLY A 16 3.18 0.68 3.32
CA GLY A 16 2.91 -0.15 4.48
C GLY A 16 2.13 -1.42 4.14
N ASN A 17 1.51 -1.99 5.17
CA ASN A 17 0.80 -3.26 5.17
C ASN A 17 -0.53 -3.26 4.37
N VAL A 18 -1.22 -2.13 4.28
CA VAL A 18 -2.59 -2.06 3.70
C VAL A 18 -2.83 -0.75 2.93
N THR A 19 -3.64 -0.83 1.86
CA THR A 19 -4.17 0.34 1.14
C THR A 19 -5.71 0.34 1.18
N HIS A 20 -6.38 -0.27 0.20
CA HIS A 20 -7.84 -0.39 0.17
C HIS A 20 -8.31 -1.79 0.62
N ALA A 21 -7.65 -2.84 0.12
CA ALA A 21 -7.98 -4.21 0.47
C ALA A 21 -7.32 -4.60 1.80
N HIS A 22 -8.11 -4.63 2.89
CA HIS A 22 -7.61 -4.89 4.24
C HIS A 22 -7.06 -6.31 4.46
N GLY A 23 -7.44 -7.27 3.62
CA GLY A 23 -6.87 -8.62 3.61
C GLY A 23 -5.63 -8.79 2.73
N ALA A 24 -5.13 -7.74 2.06
CA ALA A 24 -4.08 -7.87 1.03
C ALA A 24 -2.81 -8.55 1.56
N TRP A 25 -2.37 -8.18 2.77
CA TRP A 25 -1.16 -8.73 3.40
C TRP A 25 -1.24 -10.24 3.68
N ARG A 26 -2.46 -10.79 3.76
CA ARG A 26 -2.72 -12.23 4.02
C ARG A 26 -2.73 -13.06 2.74
N HIS A 27 -2.78 -12.42 1.57
CA HIS A 27 -2.86 -13.12 0.31
C HIS A 27 -1.56 -13.90 0.04
N VAL A 28 -1.66 -15.14 -0.44
CA VAL A 28 -0.49 -16.01 -0.68
C VAL A 28 0.55 -15.41 -1.63
N GLY A 29 0.11 -14.52 -2.52
CA GLY A 29 0.98 -13.78 -3.45
C GLY A 29 1.53 -12.46 -2.91
N ALA A 30 1.15 -12.02 -1.71
CA ALA A 30 1.67 -10.79 -1.12
C ALA A 30 3.05 -11.06 -0.50
N THR A 31 4.07 -10.33 -0.96
CA THR A 31 5.44 -10.49 -0.46
C THR A 31 5.65 -9.84 0.91
N ASN A 32 4.79 -8.89 1.30
CA ASN A 32 4.94 -8.05 2.49
C ASN A 32 6.29 -7.33 2.59
N GLY A 33 6.90 -7.01 1.43
CA GLY A 33 8.22 -6.38 1.33
C GLY A 33 8.26 -4.88 1.59
N PHE A 34 7.19 -4.28 2.12
CA PHE A 34 7.03 -2.83 2.29
C PHE A 34 8.07 -2.18 3.24
N LEU A 35 8.86 -2.95 3.98
CA LEU A 35 10.00 -2.41 4.75
C LEU A 35 11.32 -2.37 3.97
N THR A 36 11.32 -2.79 2.70
CA THR A 36 12.53 -2.93 1.89
C THR A 36 12.53 -1.99 0.69
N GLY A 37 13.68 -1.38 0.39
CA GLY A 37 13.82 -0.55 -0.80
C GLY A 37 13.58 -1.29 -2.12
N GLU A 38 13.86 -2.59 -2.20
CA GLU A 38 13.67 -3.37 -3.42
C GLU A 38 12.19 -3.52 -3.81
N PHE A 39 11.30 -3.63 -2.82
CA PHE A 39 9.86 -3.67 -3.06
C PHE A 39 9.37 -2.43 -3.84
N TYR A 40 9.76 -1.24 -3.37
CA TYR A 40 9.41 0.02 -4.05
C TYR A 40 10.07 0.14 -5.42
N LYS A 41 11.35 -0.26 -5.55
CA LYS A 41 12.06 -0.24 -6.84
C LYS A 41 11.40 -1.16 -7.87
N GLN A 42 10.97 -2.35 -7.47
CA GLN A 42 10.30 -3.29 -8.36
C GLN A 42 8.95 -2.76 -8.85
N ILE A 43 8.17 -2.12 -7.96
CA ILE A 43 6.89 -1.51 -8.32
C ILE A 43 7.13 -0.34 -9.29
N ALA A 44 8.04 0.58 -8.96
CA ALA A 44 8.35 1.73 -9.81
C ALA A 44 8.78 1.30 -11.24
N ARG A 45 9.72 0.36 -11.35
CA ARG A 45 10.15 -0.19 -12.67
C ARG A 45 9.00 -0.87 -13.41
N THR A 46 8.04 -1.46 -12.71
CA THR A 46 6.88 -2.11 -13.31
C THR A 46 5.88 -1.10 -13.85
N LEU A 47 5.59 -0.03 -13.12
CA LEU A 47 4.73 1.05 -13.58
C LEU A 47 5.35 1.81 -14.76
N GLU A 48 6.67 2.07 -14.71
CA GLU A 48 7.41 2.70 -15.82
C GLU A 48 7.35 1.85 -17.10
N ARG A 49 7.53 0.53 -16.98
CA ARG A 49 7.35 -0.41 -18.09
C ARG A 49 5.94 -0.34 -18.68
N GLY A 50 4.93 -0.14 -17.82
CA GLY A 50 3.52 0.02 -18.20
C GLY A 50 3.12 1.42 -18.68
N LYS A 51 4.05 2.39 -18.76
CA LYS A 51 3.79 3.79 -19.17
C LYS A 51 2.77 4.52 -18.28
N PHE A 52 2.73 4.17 -17.00
CA PHE A 52 1.97 4.94 -16.01
C PHE A 52 2.59 6.33 -15.87
N ASP A 53 1.73 7.33 -15.70
CA ASP A 53 2.10 8.74 -15.56
C ASP A 53 2.63 9.05 -14.16
N LEU A 54 2.11 8.34 -13.15
CA LEU A 54 2.33 8.67 -11.74
C LEU A 54 2.31 7.43 -10.85
N LEU A 55 3.15 7.46 -9.81
CA LEU A 55 3.01 6.65 -8.61
C LEU A 55 2.72 7.61 -7.45
N PHE A 56 1.56 7.45 -6.80
CA PHE A 56 1.11 8.28 -5.68
C PHE A 56 1.10 7.45 -4.39
N LEU A 57 1.76 7.97 -3.35
CA LEU A 57 1.81 7.36 -2.03
C LEU A 57 0.99 8.23 -1.05
N PRO A 58 -0.06 7.70 -0.41
CA PRO A 58 -0.69 8.36 0.72
C PRO A 58 0.19 8.21 1.98
N ASP A 59 -0.09 9.02 2.99
CA ASP A 59 0.53 8.88 4.30
C ASP A 59 -0.48 9.11 5.44
N GLY A 60 -0.26 8.42 6.54
CA GLY A 60 -1.02 8.50 7.78
C GLY A 60 -0.04 8.46 8.95
N LEU A 61 -0.08 9.50 9.79
CA LEU A 61 0.95 9.73 10.82
C LEU A 61 0.67 9.06 12.17
N ALA A 62 -0.34 8.18 12.20
CA ALA A 62 -0.73 7.39 13.37
C ALA A 62 -1.34 6.06 12.93
N ILE A 63 -1.30 5.08 13.82
CA ILE A 63 -2.05 3.82 13.66
C ILE A 63 -3.52 4.12 13.98
N GLU A 64 -4.44 3.50 13.25
CA GLU A 64 -5.87 3.62 13.54
C GLU A 64 -6.22 2.93 14.87
N ASP A 65 -6.91 3.65 15.77
CA ASP A 65 -7.26 3.19 17.12
C ASP A 65 -8.72 3.51 17.50
N SER A 66 -9.49 4.11 16.60
CA SER A 66 -10.83 4.63 16.89
C SER A 66 -11.85 3.50 17.02
N TYR A 67 -11.70 2.43 16.24
CA TYR A 67 -12.56 1.27 16.39
C TYR A 67 -12.31 0.56 17.73
N GLY A 68 -13.30 0.63 18.62
CA GLY A 68 -13.22 0.04 19.97
C GLY A 68 -12.28 0.77 20.92
N GLU A 69 -11.81 1.98 20.56
CA GLU A 69 -10.85 2.78 21.33
C GLU A 69 -9.61 1.96 21.75
N ASN A 70 -9.13 1.12 20.83
CA ASN A 70 -8.11 0.11 21.12
C ASN A 70 -7.04 0.01 20.02
N LEU A 71 -5.84 0.51 20.33
CA LEU A 71 -4.67 0.43 19.46
C LEU A 71 -4.28 -1.01 19.09
N GLU A 72 -4.46 -1.98 19.99
CA GLU A 72 -4.14 -3.38 19.70
C GLU A 72 -4.98 -3.93 18.56
N THR A 73 -6.20 -3.42 18.39
CA THR A 73 -7.08 -3.82 17.28
C THR A 73 -6.52 -3.32 15.95
N GLY A 74 -6.08 -2.06 15.89
CA GLY A 74 -5.44 -1.47 14.72
C GLY A 74 -4.15 -2.18 14.33
N VAL A 75 -3.30 -2.52 15.31
CA VAL A 75 -2.05 -3.26 15.08
C VAL A 75 -2.34 -4.70 14.64
N GLY A 76 -3.18 -5.43 15.38
CA GLY A 76 -3.42 -6.86 15.18
C GLY A 76 -4.17 -7.20 13.90
N LEU A 77 -5.06 -6.31 13.44
CA LEU A 77 -5.81 -6.50 12.19
C LEU A 77 -5.11 -5.90 10.97
N GLY A 78 -3.98 -5.22 11.16
CA GLY A 78 -3.26 -4.55 10.09
C GLY A 78 -4.03 -3.35 9.53
N GLY A 79 -4.50 -2.47 10.42
CA GLY A 79 -5.05 -1.17 10.06
C GLY A 79 -4.04 -0.29 9.32
N GLN A 80 -4.52 0.76 8.66
CA GLN A 80 -3.63 1.74 8.04
C GLN A 80 -2.75 2.39 9.12
N GLY A 81 -1.49 2.66 8.77
CA GLY A 81 -0.48 3.15 9.72
C GLY A 81 0.19 2.06 10.56
N ALA A 82 -0.33 0.82 10.57
CA ALA A 82 0.33 -0.30 11.22
C ALA A 82 1.56 -0.75 10.39
N VAL A 83 2.71 -0.12 10.63
CA VAL A 83 3.99 -0.45 9.97
C VAL A 83 4.54 -1.82 10.41
N ALA A 84 3.98 -2.41 11.47
CA ALA A 84 4.27 -3.75 11.94
C ALA A 84 2.98 -4.57 12.09
N LEU A 85 2.97 -5.77 11.49
CA LEU A 85 2.02 -6.82 11.80
C LEU A 85 2.62 -7.60 12.97
N GLU A 86 1.99 -7.60 14.15
CA GLU A 86 2.41 -8.57 15.16
C GLU A 86 2.21 -9.98 14.62
N ARG A 87 3.24 -10.81 14.81
CA ARG A 87 3.17 -12.23 14.50
C ARG A 87 2.24 -12.85 15.55
N PRO A 88 1.15 -13.56 15.19
CA PRO A 88 0.55 -14.46 16.16
C PRO A 88 1.61 -15.50 16.52
N ALA A 89 1.73 -15.78 17.82
CA ALA A 89 2.55 -16.85 18.37
C ALA A 89 2.31 -18.20 17.66
#